data_AF-A0A7E5WGQ2-F1
#
_entry.id   AF-A0A7E5WGQ2-F1
#
_cell.length_a   1.000
_cell.length_b   1.000
_cell.length_c   1.000
_cell.angle_alpha   90.00
_cell.angle_beta   90.00
_cell.angle_gamma   90.00
#
_symmetry.space_group_name_H-M   'P 1'
#
loop_
_entity.id
_entity.type
_entity.pdbx_description
1 polymer ?
#
loop_
_entity_poly.entity_id
_entity_poly.type
_entity_poly.pdbx_seq_one_letter_code
_entity_poly.pdbx_strand_id
1 'polypeptide(L)'
;MLFASHDINSLHDTFNYLRDIPHCCEPQGETDYMCTPNMIPPDDPVHRYSGVRCMNHTRPESYQTYGCLENGTTFVRMTTATPVFDLSQIYTPTPNRENLRTYSNGFIEIEEDHGKLFPPSTNDTSNCFLNEPPRETRCNRFHFNSALGGQFVVILFYRYHNYIANELHRLNPSWDDERLFYTARDINIAVSLQIYYYELLPIVLGKENMIRDGIISDSDGFRDVYDDDVLPQMFDEYVYALRWFHTVQEADVKYDYNCNFHEWNSLLFI
;
A
#
# COMPACT_ATOMS: atom_id res chain seq x y z
N MET A 1 7.54 3.12 6.16
CA MET A 1 7.69 1.75 5.66
C MET A 1 6.39 1.15 5.13
N LEU A 2 5.27 1.15 5.88
CA LEU A 2 4.01 0.56 5.40
C LEU A 2 3.56 1.10 4.02
N PHE A 3 3.50 2.43 3.85
CA PHE A 3 3.18 3.06 2.57
C PHE A 3 4.11 2.62 1.42
N ALA A 4 5.43 2.62 1.65
CA ALA A 4 6.39 2.16 0.64
C ALA A 4 6.18 0.68 0.29
N SER A 5 5.88 -0.17 1.28
CA SER A 5 5.66 -1.60 1.03
C SER A 5 4.43 -1.86 0.16
N HIS A 6 3.36 -1.05 0.27
CA HIS A 6 2.17 -1.18 -0.57
C HIS A 6 2.41 -0.79 -2.03
N ASP A 7 3.48 -0.06 -2.31
CA ASP A 7 3.80 0.38 -3.67
C ASP A 7 4.30 -0.77 -4.56
N ILE A 8 4.92 -1.76 -3.92
CA ILE A 8 5.64 -2.85 -4.57
C ILE A 8 5.14 -4.23 -4.13
N ASN A 9 4.12 -4.27 -3.30
CA ASN A 9 3.54 -5.51 -2.78
C ASN A 9 2.04 -5.53 -3.04
N SER A 10 1.48 -6.73 -3.08
CA SER A 10 0.09 -6.94 -3.44
C SER A 10 -0.79 -7.20 -2.23
N LEU A 11 -2.04 -6.76 -2.33
CA LEU A 11 -3.05 -6.98 -1.29
C LEU A 11 -4.05 -8.08 -1.65
N HIS A 12 -3.97 -8.68 -2.85
CA HIS A 12 -4.91 -9.72 -3.31
C HIS A 12 -5.01 -10.90 -2.33
N ASP A 13 -3.91 -11.30 -1.69
CA ASP A 13 -3.95 -12.36 -0.69
C ASP A 13 -4.77 -11.97 0.55
N THR A 14 -4.68 -10.70 0.97
CA THR A 14 -5.49 -10.16 2.06
C THR A 14 -6.97 -10.13 1.70
N PHE A 15 -7.30 -9.76 0.47
CA PHE A 15 -8.67 -9.87 -0.03
C PHE A 15 -9.20 -11.30 -0.02
N ASN A 16 -8.37 -12.26 -0.39
CA ASN A 16 -8.80 -13.65 -0.45
C ASN A 16 -9.25 -14.18 0.89
N TYR A 17 -8.46 -14.03 1.96
CA TYR A 17 -8.87 -14.57 3.26
C TYR A 17 -9.89 -13.71 4.02
N LEU A 18 -10.04 -12.42 3.71
CA LEU A 18 -11.02 -11.54 4.37
C LEU A 18 -12.37 -11.49 3.66
N ARG A 19 -12.40 -11.61 2.33
CA ARG A 19 -13.60 -11.35 1.51
C ARG A 19 -13.99 -12.53 0.64
N ASP A 20 -13.05 -13.08 -0.14
CA ASP A 20 -13.41 -13.99 -1.23
C ASP A 20 -13.54 -15.44 -0.76
N ILE A 21 -12.77 -15.85 0.25
CA ILE A 21 -12.76 -17.20 0.85
C ILE A 21 -12.77 -17.09 2.39
N PRO A 22 -13.84 -16.56 3.00
CA PRO A 22 -13.94 -16.37 4.45
C PRO A 22 -14.37 -17.64 5.22
N HIS A 23 -14.39 -18.80 4.57
CA HIS A 23 -14.93 -20.06 5.10
C HIS A 23 -13.87 -21.10 5.47
N CYS A 24 -12.59 -20.73 5.55
CA CYS A 24 -11.52 -21.68 5.85
C CYS A 24 -11.57 -22.29 7.25
N CYS A 25 -12.28 -21.67 8.18
CA CYS A 25 -12.57 -22.22 9.50
C CYS A 25 -13.90 -23.01 9.58
N GLU A 26 -14.64 -23.08 8.47
CA GLU A 26 -15.91 -23.80 8.38
C GLU A 26 -15.70 -25.19 7.76
N PRO A 27 -16.64 -26.14 7.89
CA PRO A 27 -16.53 -27.48 7.30
C PRO A 27 -16.26 -27.48 5.79
N GLN A 28 -16.74 -26.46 5.07
CA GLN A 28 -16.50 -26.26 3.65
C GLN A 28 -15.00 -26.08 3.35
N GLY A 29 -14.28 -25.39 4.23
CA GLY A 29 -12.84 -25.11 4.12
C GLY A 29 -11.96 -26.35 4.20
N GLU A 30 -12.45 -27.46 4.77
CA GLU A 30 -11.67 -28.71 4.88
C GLU A 30 -11.35 -29.32 3.51
N THR A 31 -12.22 -29.10 2.52
CA THR A 31 -12.05 -29.62 1.15
C THR A 31 -11.57 -28.57 0.15
N ASP A 32 -11.48 -27.32 0.57
CA ASP A 32 -11.08 -26.21 -0.28
C ASP A 32 -9.55 -26.15 -0.41
N TYR A 33 -9.04 -26.29 -1.64
CA TYR A 33 -7.61 -26.20 -1.93
C TYR A 33 -7.02 -24.84 -1.55
N MET A 34 -7.79 -23.75 -1.50
CA MET A 34 -7.25 -22.45 -1.09
C MET A 34 -7.13 -22.32 0.42
N CYS A 35 -7.80 -23.15 1.21
CA CYS A 35 -7.85 -22.96 2.66
C CYS A 35 -6.63 -23.52 3.40
N THR A 36 -5.97 -22.66 4.17
CA THR A 36 -4.86 -23.01 5.07
C THR A 36 -5.05 -22.30 6.41
N PRO A 37 -6.15 -22.56 7.12
CA PRO A 37 -6.49 -21.83 8.34
C PRO A 37 -5.39 -21.96 9.40
N ASN A 38 -5.21 -20.89 10.19
CA ASN A 38 -4.33 -20.92 11.34
C ASN A 38 -5.10 -21.48 12.54
N MET A 39 -4.81 -22.72 12.93
CA MET A 39 -5.44 -23.36 14.08
C MET A 39 -4.90 -22.78 15.39
N ILE A 40 -5.79 -22.40 16.29
CA ILE A 40 -5.42 -21.79 17.59
C ILE A 40 -5.37 -22.89 18.66
N PRO A 41 -4.25 -23.04 19.37
CA PRO A 41 -4.10 -24.09 20.37
C PRO A 41 -5.04 -23.86 21.58
N PRO A 42 -5.47 -24.93 22.28
CA PRO A 42 -6.39 -24.81 23.41
C PRO A 42 -5.90 -23.93 24.57
N ASP A 43 -4.58 -23.85 24.75
CA ASP A 43 -3.87 -23.10 25.77
C ASP A 43 -3.38 -21.72 25.30
N ASP A 44 -3.85 -21.24 24.14
CA ASP A 44 -3.55 -19.89 23.65
C ASP A 44 -3.88 -18.81 24.71
N PRO A 45 -2.95 -17.92 25.05
CA PRO A 45 -3.12 -16.98 26.15
C PRO A 45 -4.26 -15.98 25.95
N VAL A 46 -4.58 -15.65 24.69
CA VAL A 46 -5.64 -14.70 24.31
C VAL A 46 -6.97 -15.42 24.15
N HIS A 47 -6.97 -16.55 23.45
CA HIS A 47 -8.20 -17.22 23.01
C HIS A 47 -8.63 -18.40 23.86
N ARG A 48 -7.88 -18.81 24.89
CA ARG A 48 -8.26 -19.92 25.80
C ARG A 48 -9.68 -19.82 26.36
N TYR A 49 -10.21 -18.60 26.55
CA TYR A 49 -11.57 -18.36 27.06
C TYR A 49 -12.59 -17.88 26.02
N SER A 50 -12.18 -17.53 24.79
CA SER A 50 -13.09 -16.95 23.79
C SER A 50 -13.80 -17.99 22.93
N GLY A 51 -13.41 -19.27 23.02
CA GLY A 51 -13.92 -20.35 22.16
C GLY A 51 -13.41 -20.29 20.70
N VAL A 52 -12.67 -19.26 20.32
CA VAL A 52 -12.05 -19.12 18.99
C VAL A 52 -10.92 -20.14 18.88
N ARG A 53 -10.99 -21.04 17.91
CA ARG A 53 -10.01 -22.13 17.69
C ARG A 53 -9.41 -22.16 16.29
N CYS A 54 -9.77 -21.19 15.46
CA CYS A 54 -9.33 -21.10 14.08
C CYS A 54 -9.37 -19.64 13.65
N MET A 55 -8.35 -19.21 12.91
CA MET A 55 -8.34 -17.94 12.17
C MET A 55 -8.34 -18.23 10.67
N ASN A 56 -9.25 -17.58 9.95
CA ASN A 56 -9.34 -17.74 8.50
C ASN A 56 -8.05 -17.30 7.83
N HIS A 57 -7.54 -18.16 6.95
CA HIS A 57 -6.36 -17.87 6.15
C HIS A 57 -6.35 -18.72 4.88
N THR A 58 -5.86 -18.13 3.79
CA THR A 58 -5.79 -18.76 2.47
C THR A 58 -4.36 -18.95 2.04
N ARG A 59 -4.13 -19.91 1.15
CA ARG A 59 -2.89 -20.01 0.37
C ARG A 59 -2.74 -18.73 -0.47
N PRO A 60 -1.51 -18.27 -0.72
CA PRO A 60 -1.30 -17.13 -1.60
C PRO A 60 -1.74 -17.46 -3.03
N GLU A 61 -2.16 -16.43 -3.77
CA GLU A 61 -2.41 -16.59 -5.20
C GLU A 61 -1.12 -16.92 -5.93
N SER A 62 -1.28 -17.72 -6.97
CA SER A 62 -0.22 -18.21 -7.80
C SER A 62 -0.58 -18.10 -9.26
N TYR A 63 0.42 -18.19 -10.12
CA TYR A 63 0.17 -18.27 -11.56
C TYR A 63 -0.68 -19.51 -11.92
N GLN A 64 -0.68 -20.57 -11.10
CA GLN A 64 -1.56 -21.72 -11.27
C GLN A 64 -3.01 -21.38 -10.94
N THR A 65 -3.26 -20.79 -9.78
CA THR A 65 -4.64 -20.44 -9.35
C THR A 65 -5.25 -19.37 -10.24
N TYR A 66 -4.43 -18.50 -10.84
CA TYR A 66 -4.86 -17.53 -11.84
C TYR A 66 -5.07 -18.13 -13.24
N GLY A 67 -4.61 -19.36 -13.48
CA GLY A 67 -4.75 -20.06 -14.77
C GLY A 67 -3.67 -19.71 -15.82
N CYS A 68 -2.60 -19.02 -15.43
CA CYS A 68 -1.44 -18.77 -16.28
C CYS A 68 -0.51 -19.99 -16.42
N LEU A 69 -0.45 -20.85 -15.40
CA LEU A 69 0.33 -22.09 -15.39
C LEU A 69 -0.56 -23.29 -15.11
N GLU A 70 -0.16 -24.47 -15.59
CA GLU A 70 -0.88 -25.71 -15.34
C GLU A 70 -0.82 -26.12 -13.86
N ASN A 71 -1.94 -26.63 -13.34
CA ASN A 71 -2.00 -27.21 -12.00
C ASN A 71 -1.04 -28.41 -11.89
N GLY A 72 -0.27 -28.47 -10.79
CA GLY A 72 0.72 -29.53 -10.54
C GLY A 72 2.16 -29.17 -10.95
N THR A 73 2.36 -28.01 -11.59
CA THR A 73 3.69 -27.41 -11.76
C THR A 73 4.21 -26.80 -10.45
N THR A 74 5.48 -26.39 -10.41
CA THR A 74 6.08 -25.72 -9.26
C THR A 74 5.29 -24.47 -8.89
N PHE A 75 4.83 -24.37 -7.64
CA PHE A 75 4.11 -23.21 -7.13
C PHE A 75 4.92 -21.92 -7.36
N VAL A 76 4.32 -20.92 -8.01
CA VAL A 76 4.91 -19.59 -8.21
C VAL A 76 3.90 -18.56 -7.75
N ARG A 77 4.24 -17.81 -6.70
CA ARG A 77 3.38 -16.74 -6.18
C ARG A 77 3.19 -15.65 -7.22
N MET A 78 2.01 -15.07 -7.26
CA MET A 78 1.72 -13.92 -8.13
C MET A 78 1.91 -12.62 -7.34
N THR A 79 2.45 -11.58 -7.99
CA THR A 79 2.45 -10.21 -7.50
C THR A 79 1.80 -9.34 -8.56
N THR A 80 0.77 -8.59 -8.19
CA THR A 80 0.00 -7.71 -9.06
C THR A 80 0.45 -6.24 -8.96
N ALA A 81 1.32 -5.92 -8.01
CA ALA A 81 1.95 -4.61 -7.88
C ALA A 81 3.09 -4.41 -8.89
N THR A 82 3.39 -3.15 -9.20
CA THR A 82 4.57 -2.80 -9.99
C THR A 82 5.83 -3.16 -9.20
N PRO A 83 6.90 -3.67 -9.83
CA PRO A 83 8.09 -4.15 -9.12
C PRO A 83 9.03 -3.01 -8.66
N VAL A 84 8.61 -1.75 -8.81
CA VAL A 84 9.42 -0.55 -8.57
C VAL A 84 8.64 0.47 -7.75
N PHE A 85 9.35 1.30 -6.97
CA PHE A 85 8.74 2.42 -6.26
C PHE A 85 8.33 3.53 -7.24
N ASP A 86 7.06 3.56 -7.64
CA ASP A 86 6.52 4.48 -8.63
C ASP A 86 5.17 5.10 -8.20
N LEU A 87 4.87 5.06 -6.90
CA LEU A 87 3.60 5.54 -6.33
C LEU A 87 2.38 4.88 -6.99
N SER A 88 2.52 3.62 -7.41
CA SER A 88 1.46 2.79 -8.00
C SER A 88 0.21 2.77 -7.16
N GLN A 89 0.32 2.79 -5.82
CA GLN A 89 -0.85 2.81 -4.94
C GLN A 89 -1.75 4.04 -5.15
N ILE A 90 -1.17 5.16 -5.62
CA ILE A 90 -1.88 6.40 -5.97
C ILE A 90 -2.31 6.38 -7.43
N TYR A 91 -1.40 6.03 -8.34
CA TYR A 91 -1.58 6.24 -9.78
C TYR A 91 -2.12 5.04 -10.55
N THR A 92 -2.00 3.82 -10.03
CA THR A 92 -2.40 2.61 -10.76
C THR A 92 -3.91 2.49 -10.83
N PRO A 93 -4.47 2.33 -12.04
CA PRO A 93 -5.88 2.03 -12.19
C PRO A 93 -6.15 0.58 -11.76
N THR A 94 -7.07 0.39 -10.81
CA THR A 94 -7.77 -0.88 -10.65
C THR A 94 -9.04 -0.85 -11.50
N PRO A 95 -9.70 -1.99 -11.80
CA PRO A 95 -10.93 -2.01 -12.62
C PRO A 95 -12.05 -1.06 -12.16
N ASN A 96 -12.01 -0.59 -10.90
CA ASN A 96 -12.96 0.38 -10.34
C ASN A 96 -12.41 1.83 -10.22
N ARG A 97 -11.23 2.13 -10.77
CA ARG A 97 -10.54 3.45 -10.73
C ARG A 97 -10.54 4.15 -12.09
N GLU A 98 -11.59 3.99 -12.90
CA GLU A 98 -11.60 4.50 -14.29
C GLU A 98 -11.45 6.02 -14.41
N ASN A 99 -11.62 6.81 -13.33
CA ASN A 99 -11.51 8.27 -13.34
C ASN A 99 -10.79 8.85 -12.11
N LEU A 100 -9.53 8.47 -11.85
CA LEU A 100 -8.71 9.16 -10.83
C LEU A 100 -8.50 10.65 -11.17
N ARG A 101 -8.43 10.99 -12.46
CA ARG A 101 -8.10 12.32 -12.97
C ARG A 101 -9.36 13.17 -13.11
N THR A 102 -9.22 14.48 -12.90
CA THR A 102 -10.27 15.46 -13.23
C THR A 102 -10.27 15.82 -14.72
N TYR A 103 -9.21 15.44 -15.45
CA TYR A 103 -8.94 15.85 -16.82
C TYR A 103 -8.93 17.37 -17.02
N SER A 104 -8.55 18.10 -15.96
CA SER A 104 -8.35 19.54 -15.97
C SER A 104 -7.09 19.92 -15.17
N ASN A 105 -6.23 20.73 -15.78
CA ASN A 105 -4.97 21.25 -15.21
C ASN A 105 -3.98 20.18 -14.71
N GLY A 106 -4.12 18.94 -15.17
CA GLY A 106 -3.31 17.81 -14.75
C GLY A 106 -3.65 17.29 -13.36
N PHE A 107 -4.84 17.59 -12.82
CA PHE A 107 -5.19 17.24 -11.44
C PHE A 107 -5.75 15.82 -11.29
N ILE A 108 -5.52 15.26 -10.12
CA ILE A 108 -6.29 14.12 -9.59
C ILE A 108 -7.48 14.62 -8.77
N GLU A 109 -8.53 13.81 -8.72
CA GLU A 109 -9.72 14.05 -7.93
C GLU A 109 -9.35 14.12 -6.44
N ILE A 110 -9.85 15.15 -5.76
CA ILE A 110 -9.71 15.39 -4.33
C ILE A 110 -11.07 15.88 -3.82
N GLU A 111 -11.42 15.47 -2.62
CA GLU A 111 -12.62 15.89 -1.91
C GLU A 111 -12.23 16.88 -0.81
N GLU A 112 -12.97 17.99 -0.69
CA GLU A 112 -12.83 18.91 0.42
C GLU A 112 -13.88 18.62 1.48
N ASP A 113 -13.42 18.38 2.71
CA ASP A 113 -14.27 18.16 3.88
C ASP A 113 -13.81 19.06 5.03
N HIS A 114 -14.70 19.91 5.54
CA HIS A 114 -14.42 20.89 6.60
C HIS A 114 -13.12 21.72 6.38
N GLY A 115 -12.87 22.16 5.15
CA GLY A 115 -11.67 22.94 4.78
C GLY A 115 -10.38 22.13 4.66
N LYS A 116 -10.48 20.79 4.65
CA LYS A 116 -9.34 19.87 4.50
C LYS A 116 -9.50 19.04 3.24
N LEU A 117 -8.39 18.83 2.55
CA LEU A 117 -8.34 18.09 1.29
C LEU A 117 -8.03 16.61 1.53
N PHE A 118 -8.88 15.72 1.04
CA PHE A 118 -8.72 14.28 1.17
C PHE A 118 -8.82 13.59 -0.19
N PRO A 119 -8.17 12.43 -0.37
CA PRO A 119 -8.47 11.57 -1.49
C PRO A 119 -9.95 11.19 -1.52
N PRO A 120 -10.61 11.04 -2.67
CA PRO A 120 -12.06 10.88 -2.77
C PRO A 120 -12.59 9.68 -1.99
N SER A 121 -13.75 9.87 -1.36
CA SER A 121 -14.45 8.82 -0.64
C SER A 121 -15.47 8.06 -1.50
N THR A 122 -15.93 6.92 -1.02
CA THR A 122 -16.99 6.11 -1.64
C THR A 122 -17.90 5.52 -0.57
N ASN A 123 -19.15 5.25 -0.95
CA ASN A 123 -20.09 4.47 -0.14
C ASN A 123 -19.88 2.96 -0.31
N ASP A 124 -19.11 2.54 -1.31
CA ASP A 124 -18.71 1.15 -1.47
C ASP A 124 -17.63 0.79 -0.44
N THR A 125 -17.99 -0.02 0.55
CA THR A 125 -17.10 -0.44 1.63
C THR A 125 -16.15 -1.57 1.23
N SER A 126 -16.14 -1.98 -0.06
CA SER A 126 -15.30 -3.08 -0.56
C SER A 126 -13.79 -2.89 -0.33
N ASN A 127 -13.32 -1.65 -0.13
CA ASN A 127 -11.91 -1.32 0.16
C ASN A 127 -11.65 -1.00 1.65
N CYS A 128 -12.68 -1.04 2.50
CA CYS A 128 -12.64 -0.63 3.90
C CYS A 128 -13.19 -1.74 4.77
N PHE A 129 -12.44 -2.84 4.80
CA PHE A 129 -12.72 -3.99 5.62
C PHE A 129 -12.80 -3.58 7.08
N LEU A 130 -13.78 -4.13 7.79
CA LEU A 130 -14.00 -3.87 9.22
C LEU A 130 -14.39 -2.42 9.57
N ASN A 131 -14.80 -1.61 8.60
CA ASN A 131 -15.34 -0.28 8.92
C ASN A 131 -16.46 -0.40 9.98
N GLU A 132 -16.44 0.42 11.03
CA GLU A 132 -17.46 0.48 12.08
C GLU A 132 -18.35 1.73 11.98
N PRO A 133 -19.34 1.80 11.07
CA PRO A 133 -20.34 2.86 11.08
C PRO A 133 -21.11 2.92 12.40
N PRO A 134 -21.42 4.11 12.96
CA PRO A 134 -21.19 5.43 12.39
C PRO A 134 -19.85 6.08 12.81
N ARG A 135 -18.96 5.36 13.50
CA ARG A 135 -17.68 5.92 14.00
C ARG A 135 -16.74 6.23 12.84
N GLU A 136 -16.68 5.33 11.88
CA GLU A 136 -15.88 5.48 10.68
C GLU A 136 -16.78 5.89 9.52
N THR A 137 -16.60 7.13 9.07
CA THR A 137 -17.50 7.78 8.11
C THR A 137 -16.90 7.88 6.71
N ARG A 138 -15.61 7.53 6.53
CA ARG A 138 -14.89 7.70 5.28
C ARG A 138 -14.27 6.38 4.82
N CYS A 139 -14.61 5.97 3.61
CA CYS A 139 -13.95 4.88 2.91
C CYS A 139 -13.28 5.43 1.65
N ASN A 140 -11.99 5.17 1.45
CA ASN A 140 -11.28 5.66 0.28
C ASN A 140 -11.76 4.96 -0.99
N ARG A 141 -12.00 5.74 -2.05
CA ARG A 141 -12.47 5.23 -3.34
C ARG A 141 -11.39 4.52 -4.12
N PHE A 142 -10.19 5.08 -4.10
CA PHE A 142 -9.10 4.70 -5.00
C PHE A 142 -7.89 4.11 -4.27
N HIS A 143 -8.00 3.68 -3.02
CA HIS A 143 -6.94 2.93 -2.33
C HIS A 143 -7.52 2.37 -1.04
N PHE A 144 -6.77 1.46 -0.43
CA PHE A 144 -7.18 0.82 0.81
C PHE A 144 -7.07 1.78 1.97
N ASN A 145 -8.01 1.67 2.89
CA ASN A 145 -7.81 2.17 4.24
C ASN A 145 -6.73 1.29 4.89
N SER A 146 -5.69 1.94 5.38
CA SER A 146 -4.57 1.33 6.10
C SER A 146 -4.50 1.92 7.50
N ALA A 147 -3.54 1.47 8.30
CA ALA A 147 -3.17 2.16 9.53
C ALA A 147 -2.96 3.67 9.28
N LEU A 148 -3.36 4.48 10.26
CA LEU A 148 -3.50 5.93 10.15
C LEU A 148 -2.22 6.63 9.67
N GLY A 149 -1.04 6.17 10.11
CA GLY A 149 0.24 6.68 9.63
C GLY A 149 0.44 6.50 8.11
N GLY A 150 0.03 5.36 7.55
CA GLY A 150 0.08 5.14 6.09
C GLY A 150 -0.89 6.06 5.34
N GLN A 151 -2.08 6.29 5.89
CA GLN A 151 -3.09 7.15 5.30
C GLN A 151 -2.64 8.62 5.22
N PHE A 152 -1.94 9.12 6.23
CA PHE A 152 -1.38 10.47 6.16
C PHE A 152 -0.38 10.64 5.01
N VAL A 153 0.44 9.62 4.75
CA VAL A 153 1.40 9.65 3.64
C VAL A 153 0.69 9.61 2.30
N VAL A 154 -0.39 8.82 2.16
CA VAL A 154 -1.24 8.85 0.95
C VAL A 154 -1.81 10.25 0.73
N ILE A 155 -2.42 10.86 1.75
CA ILE A 155 -3.01 12.21 1.67
C ILE A 155 -1.94 13.23 1.26
N LEU A 156 -0.73 13.13 1.82
CA LEU A 156 0.39 14.02 1.50
C LEU A 156 0.72 13.96 0.01
N PHE A 157 0.93 12.76 -0.54
CA PHE A 157 1.32 12.61 -1.95
C PHE A 157 0.16 12.91 -2.91
N TYR A 158 -1.10 12.71 -2.52
CA TYR A 158 -2.27 13.20 -3.26
C TYR A 158 -2.28 14.72 -3.38
N ARG A 159 -2.13 15.42 -2.23
CA ARG A 159 -2.08 16.89 -2.20
C ARG A 159 -0.88 17.42 -2.97
N TYR A 160 0.27 16.76 -2.84
CA TYR A 160 1.50 17.22 -3.46
C TYR A 160 1.46 17.09 -4.99
N HIS A 161 0.80 16.07 -5.54
CA HIS A 161 0.57 15.98 -6.99
C HIS A 161 -0.18 17.22 -7.53
N ASN A 162 -1.32 17.58 -6.93
CA ASN A 162 -2.09 18.75 -7.37
C ASN A 162 -1.35 20.07 -7.15
N TYR A 163 -0.53 20.16 -6.09
CA TYR A 163 0.37 21.29 -5.89
C TYR A 163 1.39 21.42 -7.04
N ILE A 164 2.07 20.33 -7.40
CA ILE A 164 3.05 20.32 -8.51
C ILE A 164 2.35 20.68 -9.82
N ALA A 165 1.22 20.03 -10.14
CA ALA A 165 0.48 20.29 -11.37
C ALA A 165 0.06 21.77 -11.49
N ASN A 166 -0.38 22.39 -10.39
CA ASN A 166 -0.75 23.79 -10.37
C ASN A 166 0.44 24.73 -10.61
N GLU A 167 1.59 24.47 -9.97
CA GLU A 167 2.80 25.25 -10.23
C GLU A 167 3.33 25.06 -11.65
N LEU A 168 3.28 23.83 -12.19
CA LEU A 168 3.65 23.56 -13.58
C LEU A 168 2.74 24.31 -14.56
N HIS A 169 1.43 24.35 -14.30
CA HIS A 169 0.47 25.09 -15.12
C HIS A 169 0.76 26.60 -15.08
N ARG A 170 1.07 27.16 -13.90
CA ARG A 170 1.43 28.57 -13.74
C ARG A 170 2.71 28.94 -14.50
N LEU A 171 3.71 28.05 -14.48
CA LEU A 171 4.98 28.23 -15.18
C LEU A 171 4.87 27.97 -16.68
N ASN A 172 4.00 27.05 -17.09
CA ASN A 172 3.82 26.61 -18.47
C ASN A 172 2.33 26.66 -18.88
N PRO A 173 1.74 27.86 -19.10
CA PRO A 173 0.31 27.98 -19.39
C PRO A 173 -0.15 27.31 -20.70
N SER A 174 0.78 26.96 -21.59
CA SER A 174 0.51 26.30 -22.88
C SER A 174 0.50 24.77 -22.80
N TRP A 175 0.86 24.18 -21.67
CA TRP A 175 0.81 22.71 -21.51
C TRP A 175 -0.63 22.24 -21.35
N ASP A 176 -0.94 21.12 -21.99
CA ASP A 176 -2.22 20.46 -21.86
C ASP A 176 -2.31 19.64 -20.56
N ASP A 177 -3.51 19.17 -20.25
CA ASP A 177 -3.81 18.39 -19.06
C ASP A 177 -2.94 17.13 -18.96
N GLU A 178 -2.73 16.43 -20.08
CA GLU A 178 -1.96 15.17 -20.10
C GLU A 178 -0.50 15.39 -19.76
N ARG A 179 0.14 16.39 -20.39
CA ARG A 179 1.51 16.73 -20.08
C ARG A 179 1.66 17.20 -18.63
N LEU A 180 0.72 18.00 -18.12
CA LEU A 180 0.73 18.45 -16.72
C LEU A 180 0.64 17.27 -15.75
N PHE A 181 -0.31 16.36 -15.98
CA PHE A 181 -0.51 15.19 -15.13
C PHE A 181 0.73 14.29 -15.07
N TYR A 182 1.26 13.88 -16.23
CA TYR A 182 2.42 12.98 -16.25
C TYR A 182 3.69 13.65 -15.73
N THR A 183 3.92 14.92 -16.04
CA THR A 183 5.08 15.64 -15.47
C THR A 183 4.95 15.79 -13.95
N ALA A 184 3.74 16.09 -13.44
CA ALA A 184 3.50 16.17 -12.01
C ALA A 184 3.67 14.80 -11.32
N ARG A 185 3.23 13.71 -11.97
CA ARG A 185 3.46 12.33 -11.51
C ARG A 185 4.96 12.02 -11.43
N ASP A 186 5.73 12.30 -12.47
CA ASP A 186 7.17 12.00 -12.52
C ASP A 186 7.94 12.75 -11.42
N ILE A 187 7.63 14.03 -11.21
CA ILE A 187 8.23 14.82 -10.12
C ILE A 187 7.83 14.23 -8.76
N ASN A 188 6.57 13.83 -8.58
CA ASN A 188 6.11 13.26 -7.33
C ASN A 188 6.82 11.93 -6.99
N ILE A 189 7.00 11.07 -8.00
CA ILE A 189 7.77 9.82 -7.90
C ILE A 189 9.23 10.14 -7.57
N ALA A 190 9.86 11.08 -8.27
CA ALA A 190 11.25 11.45 -7.99
C ALA A 190 11.44 11.93 -6.52
N VAL A 191 10.48 12.69 -5.98
CA VAL A 191 10.50 13.11 -4.58
C VAL A 191 10.32 11.92 -3.63
N SER A 192 9.40 10.99 -3.92
CA SER A 192 9.27 9.79 -3.08
C SER A 192 10.52 8.92 -3.11
N LEU A 193 11.15 8.78 -4.27
CA LEU A 193 12.41 8.06 -4.43
C LEU A 193 13.55 8.70 -3.64
N GLN A 194 13.65 10.04 -3.65
CA GLN A 194 14.62 10.76 -2.82
C GLN A 194 14.40 10.45 -1.33
N ILE A 195 13.16 10.52 -0.85
CA ILE A 195 12.81 10.20 0.53
C ILE A 195 13.18 8.73 0.85
N TYR A 196 12.88 7.79 -0.04
CA TYR A 196 13.17 6.38 0.21
C TYR A 196 14.66 6.08 0.22
N TYR A 197 15.36 6.43 -0.86
CA TYR A 197 16.74 6.00 -1.05
C TYR A 197 17.75 6.83 -0.25
N TYR A 198 17.49 8.11 0.00
CA TYR A 198 18.47 8.99 0.65
C TYR A 198 18.13 9.35 2.11
N GLU A 199 16.88 9.24 2.53
CA GLU A 199 16.48 9.57 3.91
C GLU A 199 16.09 8.34 4.72
N LEU A 200 15.27 7.44 4.16
CA LEU A 200 14.68 6.33 4.92
C LEU A 200 15.54 5.06 4.92
N LEU A 201 15.84 4.53 3.74
CA LEU A 201 16.57 3.26 3.59
C LEU A 201 18.00 3.33 4.15
N PRO A 202 18.76 4.44 4.07
CA PRO A 202 20.10 4.51 4.66
C PRO A 202 20.11 4.32 6.17
N ILE A 203 19.04 4.72 6.87
CA ILE A 203 18.89 4.50 8.32
C ILE A 203 18.67 3.02 8.62
N VAL A 204 17.96 2.30 7.73
CA VAL A 204 17.59 0.89 7.92
C VAL A 204 18.70 -0.05 7.46
N LEU A 205 19.26 0.17 6.27
CA LEU A 205 20.22 -0.71 5.60
C LEU A 205 21.68 -0.31 5.85
N GLY A 206 21.90 0.90 6.38
CA GLY A 206 23.21 1.50 6.55
C GLY A 206 23.66 2.24 5.29
N LYS A 207 23.94 3.54 5.42
CA LYS A 207 24.37 4.40 4.31
C LYS A 207 25.61 3.85 3.60
N GLU A 208 26.59 3.37 4.35
CA GLU A 208 27.85 2.84 3.81
C GLU A 208 27.62 1.57 2.98
N ASN A 209 26.69 0.70 3.42
CA ASN A 209 26.32 -0.49 2.65
C ASN A 209 25.66 -0.10 1.33
N MET A 210 24.73 0.85 1.36
CA MET A 210 24.02 1.30 0.16
C MET A 210 24.94 2.01 -0.84
N ILE A 211 25.94 2.76 -0.37
CA ILE A 211 26.98 3.35 -1.22
C ILE A 211 27.86 2.26 -1.82
N ARG A 212 28.35 1.33 -0.99
CA ARG A 212 29.21 0.20 -1.42
C ARG A 212 28.52 -0.64 -2.51
N ASP A 213 27.23 -0.90 -2.33
CA ASP A 213 26.43 -1.73 -3.24
C ASP A 213 25.89 -0.92 -4.42
N GLY A 214 26.26 0.37 -4.52
CA GLY A 214 25.97 1.22 -5.67
C GLY A 214 24.54 1.74 -5.77
N ILE A 215 23.71 1.52 -4.74
CA ILE A 215 22.29 1.92 -4.67
C ILE A 215 22.14 3.44 -4.57
N ILE A 216 22.98 4.08 -3.76
CA ILE A 216 23.06 5.55 -3.64
C ILE A 216 24.49 6.03 -3.85
N SER A 217 24.66 7.33 -4.10
CA SER A 217 25.97 7.98 -4.19
C SER A 217 26.19 8.93 -3.01
N ASP A 218 27.46 9.22 -2.70
CA ASP A 218 27.83 10.33 -1.81
C ASP A 218 27.95 11.67 -2.57
N SER A 219 28.08 11.61 -3.90
CA SER A 219 28.20 12.75 -4.78
C SER A 219 26.83 13.35 -5.13
N ASP A 220 26.73 14.67 -5.07
CA ASP A 220 25.59 15.38 -5.63
C ASP A 220 25.59 15.31 -7.17
N GLY A 221 24.40 15.19 -7.77
CA GLY A 221 24.21 15.33 -9.22
C GLY A 221 23.50 14.16 -9.89
N PHE A 222 23.39 14.24 -11.21
CA PHE A 222 22.77 13.20 -12.03
C PHE A 222 23.68 11.97 -12.11
N ARG A 223 23.07 10.79 -11.95
CA ARG A 223 23.72 9.50 -12.18
C ARG A 223 22.79 8.65 -13.02
N ASP A 224 23.33 8.12 -14.11
CA ASP A 224 22.65 7.08 -14.88
C ASP A 224 23.06 5.72 -14.34
N VAL A 225 22.13 5.08 -13.64
CA VAL A 225 22.29 3.71 -13.11
C VAL A 225 21.42 2.72 -13.87
N TYR A 226 20.81 3.15 -14.97
CA TYR A 226 19.97 2.29 -15.76
C TYR A 226 20.82 1.24 -16.47
N ASP A 227 20.35 0.00 -16.40
CA ASP A 227 20.96 -1.17 -17.04
C ASP A 227 19.83 -1.93 -17.73
N ASP A 228 19.87 -2.02 -19.05
CA ASP A 228 18.85 -2.66 -19.87
C ASP A 228 18.90 -4.19 -19.80
N ASP A 229 19.99 -4.76 -19.29
CA ASP A 229 20.11 -6.18 -19.02
C ASP A 229 19.48 -6.58 -17.66
N VAL A 230 19.12 -5.61 -16.81
CA VAL A 230 18.50 -5.84 -15.51
C VAL A 230 16.98 -5.81 -15.61
N LEU A 231 16.35 -6.97 -15.38
CA LEU A 231 14.90 -7.06 -15.27
C LEU A 231 14.44 -6.57 -13.88
N PRO A 232 13.54 -5.56 -13.80
CA PRO A 232 13.01 -5.11 -12.52
C PRO A 232 12.00 -6.16 -12.01
N GLN A 233 12.45 -7.02 -11.11
CA GLN A 233 11.63 -8.04 -10.47
C GLN A 233 11.81 -7.98 -8.96
N MET A 234 10.74 -8.35 -8.25
CA MET A 234 10.78 -8.53 -6.81
C MET A 234 11.04 -9.99 -6.50
N PHE A 235 12.01 -10.26 -5.63
CA PHE A 235 12.15 -11.58 -5.04
C PHE A 235 10.98 -11.85 -4.08
N ASP A 236 10.42 -13.06 -4.11
CA ASP A 236 9.32 -13.45 -3.21
C ASP A 236 9.70 -13.27 -1.74
N GLU A 237 10.96 -13.54 -1.39
CA GLU A 237 11.49 -13.38 -0.05
C GLU A 237 11.44 -11.92 0.43
N TYR A 238 11.55 -10.96 -0.48
CA TYR A 238 11.57 -9.53 -0.15
C TYR A 238 10.24 -9.09 0.47
N VAL A 239 9.12 -9.65 -0.01
CA VAL A 239 7.77 -9.41 0.54
C VAL A 239 7.66 -9.84 2.01
N TYR A 240 8.38 -10.90 2.39
CA TYR A 240 8.43 -11.37 3.78
C TYR A 240 9.45 -10.59 4.61
N ALA A 241 10.65 -10.37 4.05
CA ALA A 241 11.73 -9.66 4.73
C ALA A 241 11.31 -8.24 5.12
N LEU A 242 10.60 -7.53 4.23
CA LEU A 242 10.09 -6.19 4.50
C LEU A 242 9.16 -6.15 5.73
N ARG A 243 8.48 -7.24 6.10
CA ARG A 243 7.56 -7.26 7.24
C ARG A 243 8.26 -7.10 8.60
N TRP A 244 9.59 -7.00 8.64
CA TRP A 244 10.32 -6.62 9.85
C TRP A 244 9.76 -5.33 10.48
N PHE A 245 9.22 -4.39 9.68
CA PHE A 245 8.66 -3.16 10.22
C PHE A 245 7.46 -3.38 11.15
N HIS A 246 6.77 -4.53 11.08
CA HIS A 246 5.70 -4.86 12.04
C HIS A 246 6.23 -4.99 13.47
N THR A 247 7.54 -5.22 13.66
CA THR A 247 8.17 -5.28 14.99
C THR A 247 8.41 -3.90 15.62
N VAL A 248 8.34 -2.83 14.83
CA VAL A 248 8.57 -1.45 15.28
C VAL A 248 7.31 -0.59 15.23
N GLN A 249 6.15 -1.17 14.93
CA GLN A 249 4.88 -0.47 14.99
C GLN A 249 4.43 -0.34 16.44
N GLU A 250 4.28 0.89 16.91
CA GLU A 250 3.69 1.17 18.21
C GLU A 250 2.18 0.89 18.17
N ALA A 251 1.67 0.25 19.23
CA ALA A 251 0.26 -0.07 19.37
C ALA A 251 -0.58 1.15 19.77
N ASP A 252 0.03 2.11 20.47
CA ASP A 252 -0.64 3.33 20.91
C ASP A 252 -0.38 4.44 19.92
N VAL A 253 -1.44 5.10 19.47
CA VAL A 253 -1.30 6.32 18.68
C VAL A 253 -1.88 7.49 19.45
N LYS A 254 -1.04 8.51 19.65
CA LYS A 254 -1.35 9.70 20.42
C LYS A 254 -1.68 10.82 19.44
N TYR A 255 -2.88 11.39 19.59
CA TYR A 255 -3.32 12.53 18.80
C TYR A 255 -3.67 13.69 19.71
N ASP A 256 -3.23 14.88 19.31
CA ASP A 256 -3.63 16.14 19.92
C ASP A 256 -4.54 16.90 18.94
N TYR A 257 -5.77 17.16 19.37
CA TYR A 257 -6.68 18.07 18.68
C TYR A 257 -6.97 19.27 19.57
N ASN A 258 -6.48 20.46 19.17
CA ASN A 258 -6.67 21.72 19.90
C ASN A 258 -6.17 21.70 21.36
N CYS A 259 -4.98 21.13 21.61
CA CYS A 259 -4.40 20.95 22.94
C CYS A 259 -5.21 20.00 23.85
N ASN A 260 -6.03 19.12 23.27
CA ASN A 260 -6.68 18.03 23.97
C ASN A 260 -6.04 16.70 23.56
N PHE A 261 -5.33 16.10 24.51
CA PHE A 261 -4.67 14.82 24.34
C PHE A 261 -5.68 13.68 24.30
N HIS A 262 -5.62 12.87 23.24
CA HIS A 262 -6.40 11.65 23.09
C HIS A 262 -5.47 10.47 22.76
N GLU A 263 -5.51 9.43 23.61
CA GLU A 263 -4.86 8.15 23.35
C GLU A 263 -5.85 7.22 22.64
N TRP A 264 -5.44 6.73 21.46
CA TRP A 264 -6.14 5.67 20.75
C TRP A 264 -5.28 4.41 20.75
N ASN A 265 -5.82 3.36 21.35
CA ASN A 265 -5.24 2.02 21.24
C ASN A 265 -5.55 1.50 19.83
N SER A 266 -4.54 1.44 18.97
CA SER A 266 -4.67 0.93 17.59
C SER A 266 -4.49 -0.57 17.49
N LEU A 267 -4.78 -1.32 18.57
CA LEU A 267 -4.79 -2.79 18.58
C LEU A 267 -5.95 -3.33 17.74
N LEU A 268 -5.86 -3.16 16.43
CA LEU A 268 -6.49 -3.99 15.41
C LEU A 268 -5.34 -4.67 14.67
N PHE A 269 -4.73 -5.65 15.33
CA PHE A 269 -4.17 -6.78 14.60
C PHE A 269 -5.37 -7.62 14.16
N ILE A 270 -5.59 -7.71 12.85
CA ILE A 270 -5.95 -8.89 12.04
C ILE A 270 -6.07 -8.44 10.58
#